data_AF-A0A3C1SBT4-F1
#
_entry.id   AF-A0A3C1SBT4-F1
#
_cell.length_a   1.000
_cell.length_b   1.000
_cell.length_c   1.000
_cell.angle_alpha   90.00
_cell.angle_beta   90.00
_cell.angle_gamma   90.00
#
_symmetry.space_group_name_H-M   'P 1'
#
loop_
_entity.id
_entity.type
_entity.pdbx_description
1 polymer ?
#
loop_
_entity_poly.entity_id
_entity_poly.type
_entity_poly.pdbx_seq_one_letter_code
_entity_poly.pdbx_strand_id
1 'polypeptide(L)'
;MYKIVFADFQSRKDSKTMNPDDKVPGGVYLCQVSETISCGACCGLYNVADLSFEHLNAMLRYRTEKFAEVPRTMEAILAFKEHIEEKENQHRPFSDLHHCPYIGLIGENFAGVGCLLHPLGLGNKGIDFRGLSYHGGLACGMYFCPSHRILSKPYKELLRSSAYNWYSYGLMIGEANSLLEDKVYSPLFE
;
A
#
# COMPACT_ATOMS: atom_id res chain seq x y z
N MET A 1 -31.49 -2.27 0.58
CA MET A 1 -31.19 -2.76 1.94
C MET A 1 -30.45 -4.09 1.76
N TYR A 2 -29.14 -4.06 1.52
CA TYR A 2 -28.35 -5.25 1.18
C TYR A 2 -27.76 -5.85 2.47
N LYS A 3 -28.22 -7.05 2.84
CA LYS A 3 -27.59 -7.89 3.86
C LYS A 3 -26.34 -8.51 3.25
N ILE A 4 -25.17 -8.00 3.61
CA ILE A 4 -23.88 -8.65 3.32
C ILE A 4 -23.68 -9.72 4.40
N VAL A 5 -23.43 -10.94 3.94
CA VAL A 5 -23.13 -12.10 4.81
C VAL A 5 -21.73 -11.91 5.36
N PHE A 6 -21.66 -11.61 6.66
CA PHE A 6 -20.43 -11.60 7.45
C PHE A 6 -19.88 -13.03 7.50
N ALA A 7 -18.67 -13.22 6.97
CA ALA A 7 -17.91 -14.45 7.21
C ALA A 7 -16.93 -14.17 8.35
N ASP A 8 -17.15 -14.88 9.46
CA ASP A 8 -16.37 -14.87 10.70
C ASP A 8 -14.85 -14.76 10.49
N PHE A 9 -14.29 -13.64 10.93
CA PHE A 9 -12.85 -13.43 11.10
C PHE A 9 -12.28 -14.23 12.31
N GLN A 10 -13.12 -14.96 13.06
CA GLN A 10 -12.74 -15.57 14.34
C GLN A 10 -12.33 -17.06 14.30
N SER A 11 -12.17 -17.70 13.14
CA SER A 11 -11.91 -19.16 13.07
C SER A 11 -10.49 -19.61 12.68
N ARG A 12 -9.44 -18.79 12.87
CA ARG A 12 -8.04 -19.28 12.74
C ARG A 12 -7.23 -19.00 14.00
N LYS A 13 -7.47 -19.81 15.03
CA LYS A 13 -6.67 -19.85 16.27
C LYS A 13 -5.48 -20.82 16.23
N ASP A 14 -5.21 -21.52 15.12
CA ASP A 14 -4.11 -22.48 15.02
C ASP A 14 -3.17 -22.18 13.85
N SER A 15 -2.26 -21.25 14.09
CA SER A 15 -0.98 -21.10 13.40
C SER A 15 -0.21 -20.07 14.22
N LYS A 16 1.02 -20.37 14.65
CA LYS A 16 1.92 -19.34 15.18
C LYS A 16 2.01 -18.23 14.14
N THR A 17 1.27 -17.15 14.32
CA THR A 17 1.35 -15.96 13.47
C THR A 17 2.72 -15.36 13.73
N MET A 18 3.70 -15.68 12.88
CA MET A 18 5.02 -15.06 12.90
C MET A 18 4.83 -13.54 12.84
N ASN A 19 5.56 -12.81 13.69
CA ASN A 19 5.53 -11.36 13.68
C ASN A 19 6.08 -10.89 12.31
N PRO A 20 5.34 -10.06 11.53
CA PRO A 20 5.84 -9.50 10.27
C PRO A 20 7.19 -8.80 10.41
N ASP A 21 7.46 -8.22 11.58
CA ASP A 21 8.73 -7.54 11.90
C ASP A 21 9.95 -8.47 11.81
N ASP A 22 9.77 -9.78 12.04
CA ASP A 22 10.87 -10.76 12.03
C ASP A 22 11.41 -11.04 10.62
N LYS A 23 10.68 -10.67 9.57
CA LYS A 23 10.99 -11.02 8.18
C LYS A 23 11.47 -9.85 7.32
N VAL A 24 11.70 -8.69 7.93
CA VAL A 24 11.97 -7.46 7.17
C VAL A 24 13.31 -6.82 7.53
N PRO A 25 13.92 -6.08 6.58
CA PRO A 25 15.15 -5.35 6.85
C PRO A 25 15.03 -4.44 8.07
N GLY A 26 15.95 -4.60 9.01
CA GLY A 26 16.02 -3.83 10.25
C GLY A 26 14.82 -4.01 11.20
N GLY A 27 14.09 -5.13 11.12
CA GLY A 27 13.27 -5.65 12.21
C GLY A 27 12.01 -4.87 12.56
N VAL A 28 11.50 -4.02 11.65
CA VAL A 28 10.24 -3.28 11.82
C VAL A 28 9.56 -3.14 10.45
N TYR A 29 8.34 -3.66 10.33
CA TYR A 29 7.53 -3.62 9.12
C TYR A 29 6.85 -2.25 8.96
N LEU A 30 6.98 -1.65 7.79
CA LEU A 30 6.45 -0.30 7.53
C LEU A 30 5.30 -0.26 6.52
N CYS A 31 4.94 -1.35 5.84
CA CYS A 31 3.97 -1.26 4.73
C CYS A 31 2.50 -1.24 5.22
N GLN A 32 2.11 -2.14 6.11
CA GLN A 32 0.77 -2.22 6.70
C GLN A 32 0.92 -2.43 8.20
N VAL A 33 0.84 -1.34 8.96
CA VAL A 33 1.17 -1.28 10.39
C VAL A 33 -0.04 -1.57 11.25
N SER A 34 -1.20 -1.07 10.85
CA SER A 34 -2.50 -1.29 11.48
C SER A 34 -3.61 -1.15 10.43
N GLU A 35 -4.87 -1.26 10.86
CA GLU A 35 -6.03 -1.05 9.98
C GLU A 35 -6.08 0.35 9.35
N THR A 36 -5.54 1.37 10.03
CA THR A 36 -5.58 2.76 9.60
C THR A 36 -4.23 3.29 9.13
N ILE A 37 -3.14 2.61 9.47
CA ILE A 37 -1.76 3.02 9.18
C ILE A 37 -1.14 2.05 8.18
N SER A 38 -0.96 2.53 6.96
CA SER A 38 -0.43 1.77 5.83
C SER A 38 0.14 2.71 4.78
N CYS A 39 1.12 2.27 4.00
CA CYS A 39 1.79 3.08 2.99
C CYS A 39 1.53 2.56 1.57
N GLY A 40 1.23 3.48 0.65
CA GLY A 40 1.03 3.20 -0.79
C GLY A 40 2.18 3.65 -1.70
N ALA A 41 3.30 4.13 -1.14
CA ALA A 41 4.37 4.78 -1.91
C ALA A 41 4.97 3.86 -2.98
N CYS A 42 5.23 2.59 -2.68
CA CYS A 42 5.78 1.63 -3.64
C CYS A 42 4.80 1.27 -4.78
N CYS A 43 3.52 1.55 -4.60
CA CYS A 43 2.51 1.42 -5.65
C CYS A 43 2.34 2.71 -6.45
N GLY A 44 3.15 3.74 -6.18
CA GLY A 44 3.09 5.04 -6.84
C GLY A 44 1.93 5.91 -6.38
N LEU A 45 1.30 5.66 -5.21
CA LEU A 45 0.11 6.42 -4.76
C LEU A 45 0.31 7.94 -4.81
N TYR A 46 1.51 8.40 -4.47
CA TYR A 46 1.88 9.82 -4.39
C TYR A 46 2.49 10.34 -5.70
N ASN A 47 2.45 9.57 -6.79
CA ASN A 47 2.94 9.98 -8.10
C ASN A 47 1.81 10.61 -8.94
N VAL A 48 1.11 11.58 -8.38
CA VAL A 48 0.01 12.30 -9.04
C VAL A 48 0.16 13.80 -8.86
N ALA A 49 -0.49 14.58 -9.73
CA ALA A 49 -0.40 16.04 -9.69
C ALA A 49 -1.04 16.65 -8.44
N ASP A 50 -2.13 16.06 -7.94
CA ASP A 50 -2.87 16.53 -6.76
C ASP A 50 -2.70 15.55 -5.61
N LEU A 51 -1.88 15.92 -4.62
CA LEU A 51 -1.58 15.13 -3.44
C LEU A 51 -2.49 15.47 -2.26
N SER A 52 -3.58 16.22 -2.45
CA SER A 52 -4.53 16.46 -1.37
C SER A 52 -5.14 15.16 -0.86
N PHE A 53 -5.46 15.12 0.43
CA PHE A 53 -6.12 13.97 1.03
C PHE A 53 -7.44 13.65 0.30
N GLU A 54 -8.20 14.69 0.00
CA GLU A 54 -9.50 14.61 -0.68
C GLU A 54 -9.36 13.94 -2.05
N HIS A 55 -8.38 14.37 -2.86
CA HIS A 55 -8.13 13.80 -4.18
C HIS A 55 -7.72 12.33 -4.11
N LEU A 56 -6.70 12.02 -3.29
CA LEU A 56 -6.21 10.64 -3.16
C LEU A 56 -7.29 9.71 -2.60
N ASN A 57 -8.02 10.15 -1.57
CA ASN A 57 -9.10 9.36 -0.98
C ASN A 57 -10.24 9.12 -1.98
N ALA A 58 -10.61 10.12 -2.79
CA ALA A 58 -11.63 9.96 -3.83
C ALA A 58 -11.18 8.96 -4.92
N MET A 59 -9.93 9.06 -5.39
CA MET A 59 -9.35 8.14 -6.37
C MET A 59 -9.34 6.69 -5.84
N LEU A 60 -8.83 6.49 -4.62
CA LEU A 60 -8.76 5.18 -3.98
C LEU A 60 -10.15 4.58 -3.75
N ARG A 61 -11.10 5.38 -3.27
CA ARG A 61 -12.50 4.96 -3.07
C ARG A 61 -13.12 4.51 -4.38
N TYR A 62 -12.99 5.32 -5.43
CA TYR A 62 -13.52 4.99 -6.76
C TYR A 62 -12.98 3.65 -7.27
N ARG A 63 -11.65 3.45 -7.21
CA ARG A 63 -11.00 2.20 -7.61
C ARG A 63 -11.51 1.01 -6.81
N THR A 64 -11.66 1.17 -5.51
CA THR A 64 -12.10 0.11 -4.59
C THR A 64 -13.53 -0.32 -4.89
N GLU A 65 -14.43 0.65 -5.02
CA GLU A 65 -15.84 0.41 -5.34
C GLU A 65 -15.98 -0.25 -6.72
N LYS A 66 -15.27 0.26 -7.73
CA LYS A 66 -15.29 -0.33 -9.07
C LYS A 66 -14.71 -1.74 -9.09
N PHE A 67 -13.59 -1.98 -8.40
CA PHE A 67 -12.99 -3.31 -8.35
C PHE A 67 -13.85 -4.32 -7.57
N ALA A 68 -14.70 -3.88 -6.65
CA ALA A 68 -15.64 -4.76 -5.96
C ALA A 68 -16.68 -5.37 -6.92
N GLU A 69 -17.00 -4.68 -8.02
CA GLU A 69 -17.93 -5.13 -9.07
C GLU A 69 -17.26 -6.08 -10.09
N VAL A 70 -15.92 -6.14 -10.13
CA VAL A 70 -15.15 -6.86 -11.15
C VAL A 70 -15.19 -8.38 -10.90
N PRO A 71 -15.61 -9.21 -11.87
CA PRO A 71 -15.42 -10.65 -11.79
C PRO A 71 -13.95 -11.01 -11.57
N ARG A 72 -13.65 -11.99 -10.70
CA ARG A 72 -12.27 -12.44 -10.44
C ARG A 72 -11.77 -13.40 -11.52
N THR A 73 -11.84 -12.94 -12.77
CA THR A 73 -11.21 -13.56 -13.93
C THR A 73 -10.08 -12.66 -14.43
N MET A 74 -9.11 -13.23 -15.14
CA MET A 74 -7.95 -12.48 -15.63
C MET A 74 -8.37 -11.35 -16.57
N GLU A 75 -9.29 -11.64 -17.50
CA GLU A 75 -9.76 -10.71 -18.52
C GLU A 75 -10.47 -9.51 -17.88
N ALA A 76 -11.31 -9.75 -16.88
CA ALA A 76 -12.05 -8.69 -16.21
C ALA A 76 -11.14 -7.82 -15.32
N ILE A 77 -10.12 -8.40 -14.69
CA ILE A 77 -9.13 -7.66 -13.90
C ILE A 77 -8.28 -6.76 -14.82
N LEU A 78 -7.86 -7.26 -15.99
CA LEU A 78 -7.11 -6.46 -16.96
C LEU A 78 -7.96 -5.33 -17.55
N ALA A 79 -9.23 -5.61 -17.90
CA ALA A 79 -10.16 -4.59 -18.35
C ALA A 79 -10.41 -3.49 -17.29
N PHE A 80 -10.40 -3.85 -15.99
CA PHE A 80 -10.45 -2.85 -14.93
C PHE A 80 -9.24 -1.92 -14.95
N LYS A 81 -8.03 -2.45 -15.17
CA LYS A 81 -6.81 -1.62 -15.27
C LYS A 81 -6.93 -0.62 -16.41
N GLU A 82 -7.33 -1.08 -17.60
CA GLU A 82 -7.52 -0.23 -18.78
C GLU A 82 -8.52 0.89 -18.47
N HIS A 83 -9.67 0.54 -17.88
CA HIS A 83 -10.70 1.52 -17.46
C HIS A 83 -10.17 2.58 -16.48
N ILE A 84 -9.35 2.19 -15.50
CA ILE A 84 -8.73 3.15 -14.57
C ILE A 84 -7.71 4.05 -15.29
N GLU A 85 -6.91 3.48 -16.18
CA GLU A 85 -5.90 4.21 -16.94
C GLU A 85 -6.52 5.22 -17.94
N GLU A 86 -7.65 4.88 -18.55
CA GLU A 86 -8.40 5.80 -19.42
C GLU A 86 -9.06 6.94 -18.65
N LYS A 87 -9.57 6.66 -17.44
CA LYS A 87 -10.28 7.64 -16.62
C LYS A 87 -9.34 8.66 -15.98
N GLU A 88 -8.18 8.22 -15.51
CA GLU A 88 -7.29 9.05 -14.71
C GLU A 88 -6.26 9.79 -15.57
N ASN A 89 -5.83 10.96 -15.09
CA ASN A 89 -4.74 11.68 -15.73
C ASN A 89 -3.46 10.84 -15.67
N GLN A 90 -2.92 10.50 -16.84
CA GLN A 90 -1.68 9.74 -16.96
C GLN A 90 -0.41 10.61 -16.92
N HIS A 91 -0.54 11.92 -16.82
CA HIS A 91 0.61 12.79 -16.56
C HIS A 91 1.07 12.62 -15.10
N ARG A 92 2.25 12.01 -14.93
CA ARG A 92 2.84 11.70 -13.62
C ARG A 92 4.08 12.56 -13.38
N PRO A 93 4.28 13.12 -12.16
CA PRO A 93 5.48 13.88 -11.82
C PRO A 93 6.79 13.10 -12.02
N PHE A 94 6.80 11.79 -11.76
CA PHE A 94 7.96 10.92 -11.91
C PHE A 94 7.68 9.85 -12.99
N SER A 95 8.34 9.94 -14.15
CA SER A 95 8.11 9.02 -15.28
C SER A 95 8.49 7.58 -14.98
N ASP A 96 9.50 7.38 -14.12
CA ASP A 96 10.08 6.07 -13.85
C ASP A 96 9.36 5.32 -12.72
N LEU A 97 8.42 5.99 -12.04
CA LEU A 97 7.64 5.42 -10.95
C LEU A 97 6.24 5.01 -11.44
N HIS A 98 6.00 3.71 -11.53
CA HIS A 98 4.70 3.21 -11.95
C HIS A 98 3.59 3.58 -10.94
N HIS A 99 2.52 4.20 -11.42
CA HIS A 99 1.28 4.41 -10.65
C HIS A 99 0.33 3.22 -10.81
N CYS A 100 0.32 2.31 -9.84
CA CYS A 100 -0.46 1.06 -9.93
C CYS A 100 -1.97 1.35 -9.98
N PRO A 101 -2.75 0.84 -10.96
CA PRO A 101 -4.20 1.03 -11.00
C PRO A 101 -4.93 0.21 -9.93
N TYR A 102 -4.26 -0.79 -9.36
CA TYR A 102 -4.83 -1.72 -8.39
C TYR A 102 -4.56 -1.34 -6.93
N ILE A 103 -4.05 -0.16 -6.63
CA ILE A 103 -4.05 0.35 -5.25
C ILE A 103 -5.42 0.94 -4.93
N GLY A 104 -5.97 0.56 -3.77
CA GLY A 104 -7.25 1.02 -3.27
C GLY A 104 -7.29 1.04 -1.75
N LEU A 105 -8.48 1.26 -1.19
CA LEU A 105 -8.77 1.17 0.23
C LEU A 105 -8.95 -0.29 0.65
N ILE A 106 -8.44 -0.65 1.81
CA ILE A 106 -8.49 -2.00 2.37
C ILE A 106 -8.95 -1.99 3.84
N GLY A 107 -9.22 -3.19 4.36
CA GLY A 107 -9.77 -3.38 5.70
C GLY A 107 -11.27 -3.18 5.75
N GLU A 108 -11.89 -3.59 6.85
CA GLU A 108 -13.36 -3.54 7.01
C GLU A 108 -13.91 -2.11 6.93
N ASN A 109 -13.15 -1.15 7.45
CA ASN A 109 -13.53 0.25 7.51
C ASN A 109 -13.02 1.09 6.33
N PHE A 110 -12.37 0.47 5.32
CA PHE A 110 -11.71 1.17 4.22
C PHE A 110 -10.76 2.30 4.69
N ALA A 111 -10.10 2.07 5.82
CA ALA A 111 -9.31 3.06 6.53
C ALA A 111 -7.80 2.97 6.27
N GLY A 112 -7.36 1.94 5.54
CA GLY A 112 -5.99 1.77 5.08
C GLY A 112 -5.93 1.69 3.56
N VAL A 113 -4.72 1.73 3.00
CA VAL A 113 -4.44 1.55 1.57
C VAL A 113 -3.67 0.27 1.31
N GLY A 114 -3.94 -0.36 0.17
CA GLY A 114 -3.27 -1.59 -0.20
C GLY A 114 -3.66 -2.12 -1.57
N CYS A 115 -3.13 -3.29 -1.90
CA CYS A 115 -3.31 -3.90 -3.20
C CYS A 115 -4.65 -4.64 -3.29
N LEU A 116 -5.48 -4.25 -4.24
CA LEU A 116 -6.76 -4.89 -4.55
C LEU A 116 -6.59 -6.31 -5.13
N LEU A 117 -5.41 -6.63 -5.67
CA LEU A 117 -5.06 -7.97 -6.20
C LEU A 117 -4.50 -8.92 -5.14
N HIS A 118 -4.24 -8.44 -3.92
CA HIS A 118 -3.65 -9.25 -2.85
C HIS A 118 -4.55 -10.46 -2.52
N PRO A 119 -4.03 -11.65 -2.18
CA PRO A 119 -4.87 -12.81 -1.84
C PRO A 119 -5.83 -12.59 -0.67
N LEU A 120 -5.51 -11.67 0.24
CA LEU A 120 -6.38 -11.22 1.33
C LEU A 120 -7.34 -10.08 0.95
N GLY A 121 -7.31 -9.63 -0.30
CA GLY A 121 -8.21 -8.60 -0.83
C GLY A 121 -9.65 -9.10 -0.89
N LEU A 122 -10.59 -8.16 -0.71
CA LEU A 122 -12.02 -8.46 -0.72
C LEU A 122 -12.42 -9.15 -2.04
N GLY A 123 -13.11 -10.28 -1.93
CA GLY A 123 -13.57 -11.07 -3.08
C GLY A 123 -12.51 -11.98 -3.72
N ASN A 124 -11.23 -11.90 -3.33
CA ASN A 124 -10.15 -12.66 -3.98
C ASN A 124 -10.07 -14.12 -3.49
N LYS A 125 -10.70 -14.45 -2.35
CA LYS A 125 -10.81 -15.83 -1.83
C LYS A 125 -9.45 -16.55 -1.70
N GLY A 126 -8.39 -15.83 -1.35
CA GLY A 126 -7.04 -16.38 -1.20
C GLY A 126 -6.24 -16.54 -2.50
N ILE A 127 -6.82 -16.22 -3.67
CA ILE A 127 -6.12 -16.26 -4.95
C ILE A 127 -5.24 -15.02 -5.08
N ASP A 128 -3.96 -15.23 -5.38
CA ASP A 128 -3.01 -14.15 -5.58
C ASP A 128 -3.04 -13.65 -7.02
N PHE A 129 -3.74 -12.53 -7.25
CA PHE A 129 -3.84 -11.92 -8.57
C PHE A 129 -2.69 -10.94 -8.86
N ARG A 130 -1.74 -10.73 -7.95
CA ARG A 130 -0.66 -9.73 -8.11
C ARG A 130 0.22 -10.01 -9.34
N GLY A 131 0.19 -11.23 -9.88
CA GLY A 131 0.79 -11.57 -11.17
C GLY A 131 0.27 -10.72 -12.35
N LEU A 132 -0.91 -10.10 -12.22
CA LEU A 132 -1.51 -9.21 -13.22
C LEU A 132 -1.13 -7.74 -13.05
N SER A 133 -0.32 -7.41 -12.05
CA SER A 133 0.23 -6.06 -11.85
C SER A 133 1.49 -5.85 -12.69
N TYR A 134 1.86 -4.59 -12.91
CA TYR A 134 3.05 -4.23 -13.71
C TYR A 134 4.36 -4.86 -13.19
N HIS A 135 4.58 -4.85 -11.88
CA HIS A 135 5.78 -5.46 -11.29
C HIS A 135 5.66 -6.99 -11.13
N GLY A 136 4.45 -7.54 -11.19
CA GLY A 136 4.17 -8.95 -10.95
C GLY A 136 4.18 -9.35 -9.46
N GLY A 137 3.66 -10.54 -9.18
CA GLY A 137 3.41 -11.00 -7.80
C GLY A 137 4.68 -11.18 -6.97
N LEU A 138 5.76 -11.68 -7.60
CA LEU A 138 7.04 -11.87 -6.93
C LEU A 138 7.60 -10.52 -6.47
N ALA A 139 7.83 -9.58 -7.39
CA ALA A 139 8.38 -8.27 -7.04
C ALA A 139 7.51 -7.53 -6.00
N CYS A 140 6.19 -7.50 -6.18
CA CYS A 140 5.27 -6.90 -5.21
C CYS A 140 5.33 -7.57 -3.82
N GLY A 141 5.61 -8.88 -3.73
CA GLY A 141 5.60 -9.63 -2.48
C GLY A 141 6.89 -9.57 -1.67
N MET A 142 8.02 -9.23 -2.29
CA MET A 142 9.35 -9.22 -1.64
C MET A 142 10.06 -7.87 -1.68
N TYR A 143 9.50 -6.87 -2.36
CA TYR A 143 10.09 -5.54 -2.37
C TYR A 143 9.94 -4.83 -1.03
N PHE A 144 11.05 -4.23 -0.58
CA PHE A 144 11.11 -3.32 0.56
C PHE A 144 11.78 -2.03 0.14
N CYS A 145 11.11 -0.90 0.37
CA CYS A 145 11.60 0.42 0.00
C CYS A 145 12.88 0.80 0.76
N PRO A 146 13.62 1.82 0.30
CA PRO A 146 14.82 2.28 0.99
C PRO A 146 14.58 2.61 2.47
N SER A 147 13.41 3.11 2.85
CA SER A 147 13.06 3.39 4.25
C SER A 147 13.06 2.13 5.15
N HIS A 148 12.80 0.93 4.60
CA HIS A 148 13.02 -0.31 5.36
C HIS A 148 14.50 -0.63 5.56
N ARG A 149 15.39 -0.22 4.66
CA ARG A 149 16.80 -0.62 4.67
C ARG A 149 17.69 0.39 5.39
N ILE A 150 17.41 1.67 5.22
CA ILE A 150 18.27 2.78 5.66
C ILE A 150 17.91 3.22 7.07
N LEU A 151 16.62 3.27 7.41
CA LEU A 151 16.19 3.74 8.73
C LEU A 151 16.63 2.77 9.83
N SER A 152 17.15 3.31 10.93
CA SER A 152 17.38 2.52 12.13
C SER A 152 16.05 2.12 12.78
N LYS A 153 16.07 1.04 13.57
CA LYS A 153 14.88 0.54 14.27
C LYS A 153 14.12 1.63 15.08
N PRO A 154 14.79 2.48 15.89
CA PRO A 154 14.12 3.56 16.60
C PRO A 154 13.37 4.55 15.68
N TYR A 155 13.95 4.92 14.53
CA TYR A 155 13.26 5.82 13.58
C TYR A 155 12.05 5.15 12.94
N LYS A 156 12.13 3.84 12.65
CA LYS A 156 10.99 3.08 12.14
C LYS A 156 9.84 3.01 13.15
N GLU A 157 10.16 2.76 14.42
CA GLU A 157 9.18 2.74 15.50
C GLU A 157 8.55 4.11 15.69
N LEU A 158 9.36 5.18 15.66
CA LEU A 158 8.87 6.56 15.72
C LEU A 158 7.89 6.88 14.58
N LEU A 159 8.21 6.47 13.34
CA LEU A 159 7.30 6.67 12.19
C LEU A 159 5.98 5.92 12.39
N ARG A 160 6.01 4.67 12.86
CA ARG A 160 4.78 3.89 13.15
C ARG A 160 3.89 4.58 14.18
N SER A 161 4.47 5.24 15.18
CA SER A 161 3.72 5.89 16.26
C SER A 161 3.29 7.34 15.98
N SER A 162 3.89 8.01 14.99
CA SER A 162 3.69 9.46 14.77
C SER A 162 2.56 9.80 13.81
N ALA A 163 2.10 8.83 13.00
CA ALA A 163 1.07 9.07 12.00
C ALA A 163 -0.34 8.73 12.49
N TYR A 164 -1.33 9.46 11.98
CA TYR A 164 -2.74 9.30 12.35
C TYR A 164 -3.53 8.44 11.36
N ASN A 165 -3.10 8.43 10.10
CA ASN A 165 -3.77 7.73 9.01
C ASN A 165 -2.77 7.36 7.90
N TRP A 166 -3.22 6.54 6.94
CA TRP A 166 -2.42 6.13 5.79
C TRP A 166 -1.86 7.31 4.98
N TYR A 167 -2.58 8.43 4.93
CA TYR A 167 -2.20 9.60 4.15
C TYR A 167 -0.94 10.25 4.71
N SER A 168 -1.01 10.71 5.96
CA SER A 168 0.13 11.29 6.67
C SER A 168 1.29 10.29 6.77
N TYR A 169 0.98 9.02 7.06
CA TYR A 169 1.99 7.99 7.21
C TYR A 169 2.80 7.74 5.94
N GLY A 170 2.15 7.56 4.78
CA GLY A 170 2.90 7.25 3.56
C GLY A 170 3.64 8.46 2.99
N LEU A 171 3.18 9.70 3.23
CA LEU A 171 3.97 10.90 2.95
C LEU A 171 5.24 10.94 3.82
N MET A 172 5.12 10.67 5.13
CA MET A 172 6.28 10.58 6.02
C MET A 172 7.26 9.49 5.58
N ILE A 173 6.78 8.33 5.15
CA ILE A 173 7.64 7.23 4.66
C ILE A 173 8.40 7.61 3.38
N GLY A 174 7.75 8.35 2.47
CA GLY A 174 8.36 8.85 1.24
C GLY A 174 9.51 9.83 1.51
N GLU A 175 9.31 10.73 2.47
CA GLU A 175 10.30 11.76 2.85
C GLU A 175 11.33 11.29 3.89
N ALA A 176 11.12 10.13 4.52
CA ALA A 176 11.95 9.68 5.64
C ALA A 176 13.45 9.55 5.28
N ASN A 177 13.79 9.31 4.02
CA ASN A 177 15.19 9.26 3.58
C ASN A 177 15.77 10.67 3.40
N SER A 178 15.03 11.58 2.75
CA SER A 178 15.42 12.98 2.56
C SER A 178 15.75 13.67 3.90
N LEU A 179 14.99 13.35 4.96
CA LEU A 179 15.19 13.91 6.30
C LEU A 179 16.46 13.38 7.02
N LEU A 180 17.08 12.31 6.52
CA LEU A 180 18.27 11.70 7.11
C LEU A 180 19.53 11.91 6.26
N GLU A 181 19.39 12.19 4.97
CA GLU A 181 20.52 12.52 4.10
C GLU A 181 21.24 13.81 4.54
N ASP A 182 20.51 14.78 5.13
CA ASP A 182 21.10 15.98 5.75
C ASP A 182 21.99 15.67 6.98
N LYS A 183 21.96 14.45 7.52
CA LYS A 183 22.84 14.01 8.62
C LYS A 183 24.00 13.13 8.19
N VAL A 184 24.05 12.67 6.93
CA VAL A 184 25.16 11.85 6.41
C VAL A 184 26.29 12.73 5.86
N TYR A 185 26.05 14.03 5.62
CA TYR A 185 27.05 15.03 5.25
C TYR A 185 27.27 16.14 6.30
N SER A 186 27.21 15.80 7.60
CA SER A 186 27.76 16.68 8.64
C SER A 186 28.98 16.01 9.28
N PRO A 187 30.22 16.31 8.85
CA PRO A 187 31.42 15.89 9.55
C PRO A 187 31.61 16.80 10.76
N LEU A 188 30.76 16.66 11.78
CA LEU A 188 30.89 17.43 13.03
C LEU A 188 30.58 16.55 14.24
N PHE A 189 31.29 15.44 14.35
CA PHE A 189 31.66 14.82 15.63
C PHE A 189 32.97 14.03 15.43
N GLU A 190 34.09 14.77 15.36
CA GLU A 190 35.41 14.34 15.83
C GLU A 190 35.86 15.30 16.93
#